data_AF-K2M5S8-F1
#
_entry.id   AF-K2M5S8-F1
#
_cell.length_a   1.000
_cell.length_b   1.000
_cell.length_c   1.000
_cell.angle_alpha   90.00
_cell.angle_beta   90.00
_cell.angle_gamma   90.00
#
_symmetry.space_group_name_H-M   'P 1'
#
loop_
_entity.id
_entity.type
_entity.pdbx_description
1 polymer ?
#
loop_
_entity_poly.entity_id
_entity_poly.type
_entity_poly.pdbx_seq_one_letter_code
_entity_poly.pdbx_strand_id
1 'polypeptide(L)'
;MDAFADALNVTLRHCVLAGGAQLRIGGLSESTARPMPHVLVNMTNVTSLEGTIVLHGAMPQHSSVLLANSTLRATVGGSRYVPTTPGHARFRYGPVLVLDGVRLLSTRFVMTRSTLLCGGESCAAILVERSLGANLSSVFYMDNCAVMSRTHGMHALASHLRVSGGSVFSIQNSSWTVLTTAYYKG
;
A
#
# COMPACT_ATOMS: atom_id res chain seq x y z
N MET A 1 30.61 6.90 -18.30
CA MET A 1 30.17 6.23 -17.07
C MET A 1 28.69 6.52 -16.92
N ASP A 2 27.86 5.49 -17.00
CA ASP A 2 26.41 5.65 -16.96
C ASP A 2 26.00 5.81 -15.49
N ALA A 3 25.63 7.02 -15.09
CA ALA A 3 25.37 7.38 -13.68
C ALA A 3 24.15 6.65 -13.08
N PHE A 4 23.47 5.82 -13.88
CA PHE A 4 22.24 5.11 -13.55
C PHE A 4 22.32 3.60 -13.82
N ALA A 5 23.52 3.03 -13.98
CA ALA A 5 23.69 1.61 -14.26
C ALA A 5 23.24 0.70 -13.10
N ASP A 6 23.33 1.19 -11.86
CA ASP A 6 23.03 0.39 -10.67
C ASP A 6 21.64 0.68 -10.10
N ALA A 7 20.96 -0.41 -9.76
CA ALA A 7 19.65 -0.38 -9.11
C ALA A 7 19.72 0.26 -7.72
N LEU A 8 18.71 1.03 -7.34
CA LEU A 8 18.56 1.45 -5.95
C LEU A 8 17.97 0.29 -5.13
N ASN A 9 18.77 -0.27 -4.22
CA ASN A 9 18.34 -1.36 -3.33
C ASN A 9 18.10 -0.85 -1.91
N VAL A 10 16.87 -1.03 -1.42
CA VAL A 10 16.46 -0.67 -0.07
C VAL A 10 15.93 -1.92 0.61
N THR A 11 16.57 -2.34 1.69
CA THR A 11 16.13 -3.49 2.50
C THR A 11 15.80 -3.07 3.92
N LEU A 12 14.61 -3.43 4.39
CA LEU A 12 14.16 -3.29 5.77
C LEU A 12 13.87 -4.68 6.32
N ARG A 13 14.58 -5.07 7.38
CA ARG A 13 14.48 -6.40 7.99
C ARG A 13 14.38 -6.28 9.50
N HIS A 14 13.35 -6.89 10.09
CA HIS A 14 13.10 -6.80 11.54
C HIS A 14 12.91 -5.36 12.03
N CYS A 15 12.36 -4.48 11.19
CA CYS A 15 12.10 -3.09 11.55
C CYS A 15 10.75 -2.95 12.27
N VAL A 16 10.68 -1.99 13.18
CA VAL A 16 9.44 -1.64 13.90
C VAL A 16 9.02 -0.22 13.55
N LEU A 17 7.77 -0.04 13.13
CA LEU A 17 7.12 1.27 13.01
C LEU A 17 6.15 1.43 14.17
N ALA A 18 6.30 2.46 15.00
CA ALA A 18 5.50 2.61 16.21
C ALA A 18 4.93 4.03 16.36
N GLY A 19 3.84 4.15 17.11
CA GLY A 19 3.38 5.44 17.65
C GLY A 19 2.93 6.45 16.59
N GLY A 20 2.37 5.99 15.47
CA GLY A 20 1.96 6.88 14.38
C GLY A 20 3.02 7.14 13.32
N ALA A 21 4.19 6.49 13.40
CA ALA A 21 5.24 6.63 12.41
C ALA A 21 4.76 6.29 10.99
N GLN A 22 5.26 7.03 9.99
CA GLN A 22 4.95 6.80 8.59
C GLN A 22 6.22 6.42 7.83
N LEU A 23 6.22 5.24 7.22
CA LEU A 23 7.23 4.85 6.24
C LEU A 23 6.71 5.22 4.86
N ARG A 24 7.30 6.22 4.22
CA ARG A 24 6.89 6.69 2.89
C ARG A 24 7.89 6.24 1.83
N ILE A 25 7.42 5.44 0.88
CA ILE A 25 8.15 5.03 -0.31
C ILE A 25 7.58 5.87 -1.46
N GLY A 26 8.33 6.92 -1.82
CA GLY A 26 7.95 7.85 -2.87
C GLY A 26 8.55 7.46 -4.23
N GLY A 27 7.69 7.31 -5.22
CA GLY A 27 8.04 7.35 -6.63
C GLY A 27 8.11 8.78 -7.16
N LEU A 28 8.04 8.90 -8.47
CA LEU A 28 8.24 10.13 -9.23
C LEU A 28 6.98 10.48 -10.03
N SER A 29 7.05 11.54 -10.85
CA SER A 29 6.11 11.70 -11.96
C SER A 29 6.33 10.59 -13.00
N GLU A 30 5.33 10.27 -13.80
CA GLU A 30 5.48 9.23 -14.84
C GLU A 30 6.58 9.56 -15.88
N SER A 31 6.75 10.84 -16.22
CA SER A 31 7.79 11.27 -17.17
C SER A 31 9.20 11.11 -16.60
N THR A 32 9.37 11.36 -15.30
CA THR A 32 10.66 11.22 -14.62
C THR A 32 10.94 9.78 -14.19
N ALA A 33 9.91 8.96 -13.94
CA ALA A 33 10.09 7.56 -13.54
C ALA A 33 10.71 6.69 -14.65
N ARG A 34 10.40 6.94 -15.92
CA ARG A 34 10.89 6.16 -17.07
C ARG A 34 12.41 6.16 -17.24
N PRO A 35 13.09 7.33 -17.22
CA PRO A 35 14.55 7.37 -17.39
C PRO A 35 15.32 6.99 -16.13
N MET A 36 14.66 6.77 -14.99
CA MET A 36 15.34 6.48 -13.73
C MET A 36 15.71 5.00 -13.60
N PRO A 37 16.81 4.70 -12.90
CA PRO A 37 17.18 3.34 -12.58
C PRO A 37 16.07 2.65 -11.78
N HIS A 38 15.97 1.34 -11.97
CA HIS A 38 14.99 0.53 -11.27
C HIS A 38 15.29 0.47 -9.77
N VAL A 39 14.24 0.32 -8.97
CA VAL A 39 14.29 0.30 -7.51
C VAL A 39 13.82 -1.05 -6.99
N LEU A 40 14.57 -1.60 -6.05
CA LEU A 40 14.22 -2.82 -5.34
C LEU A 40 14.00 -2.46 -3.87
N VAL A 41 12.74 -2.52 -3.42
CA VAL A 41 12.39 -2.32 -2.01
C VAL A 41 11.96 -3.65 -1.42
N ASN A 42 12.72 -4.15 -0.45
CA ASN A 42 12.45 -5.40 0.22
C ASN A 42 12.19 -5.19 1.71
N MET A 43 10.94 -5.40 2.13
CA MET A 43 10.51 -5.29 3.51
C MET A 43 10.13 -6.68 4.02
N THR A 44 10.91 -7.21 4.97
CA THR A 44 10.66 -8.54 5.54
C THR A 44 10.65 -8.48 7.06
N ASN A 45 9.75 -9.25 7.69
CA ASN A 45 9.60 -9.27 9.15
C ASN A 45 9.44 -7.86 9.74
N VAL A 46 8.65 -7.00 9.08
CA VAL A 46 8.34 -5.66 9.59
C VAL A 46 7.15 -5.74 10.54
N THR A 47 7.26 -5.07 11.68
CA THR A 47 6.14 -4.93 12.64
C THR A 47 5.71 -3.48 12.69
N SER A 48 4.47 -3.19 12.33
CA SER A 48 3.88 -1.85 12.47
C SER A 48 2.83 -1.85 13.57
N LEU A 49 2.99 -0.97 14.56
CA LEU A 49 2.09 -0.77 15.69
C LEU A 49 1.63 0.69 15.70
N GLU A 50 0.42 0.93 15.21
CA GLU A 50 -0.13 2.25 14.94
C GLU A 50 0.63 3.04 13.86
N GLY A 51 1.54 2.40 13.13
CA GLY A 51 2.26 3.01 12.01
C GLY A 51 1.59 2.76 10.66
N THR A 52 1.98 3.55 9.66
CA THR A 52 1.43 3.48 8.30
C THR A 52 2.55 3.38 7.28
N ILE A 53 2.44 2.44 6.34
CA ILE A 53 3.29 2.39 5.15
C ILE A 53 2.56 3.12 4.02
N VAL A 54 3.22 4.05 3.34
CA VAL A 54 2.67 4.82 2.23
C VAL A 54 3.51 4.57 1.00
N LEU A 55 2.90 4.03 -0.05
CA LEU A 55 3.47 4.00 -1.39
C LEU A 55 2.81 5.11 -2.21
N HIS A 56 3.62 5.98 -2.83
CA HIS A 56 3.10 7.13 -3.57
C HIS A 56 3.79 7.31 -4.93
N GLY A 57 3.06 7.76 -5.94
CA GLY A 57 3.62 8.17 -7.23
C GLY A 57 3.98 7.04 -8.20
N ALA A 58 4.69 7.38 -9.28
CA ALA A 58 5.10 6.43 -10.31
C ALA A 58 6.45 5.78 -9.96
N MET A 59 6.46 4.45 -9.88
CA MET A 59 7.70 3.71 -9.66
C MET A 59 8.51 3.65 -10.96
N PRO A 60 9.86 3.76 -10.90
CA PRO A 60 10.70 3.56 -12.07
C PRO A 60 10.46 2.20 -12.73
N GLN A 61 10.65 2.11 -14.05
CA GLN A 61 10.34 0.87 -14.77
C GLN A 61 11.16 -0.31 -14.24
N HIS A 62 10.59 -1.52 -14.31
CA HIS A 62 11.23 -2.75 -13.83
C HIS A 62 11.54 -2.81 -12.33
N SER A 63 11.00 -1.88 -11.53
CA SER A 63 11.11 -1.89 -10.07
C SER A 63 10.31 -3.01 -9.40
N SER A 64 10.68 -3.33 -8.17
CA SER A 64 10.00 -4.30 -7.31
C SER A 64 9.83 -3.74 -5.89
N VAL A 65 8.64 -3.89 -5.33
CA VAL A 65 8.33 -3.61 -3.92
C VAL A 65 7.77 -4.88 -3.31
N LEU A 66 8.49 -5.48 -2.38
CA LEU A 66 8.12 -6.68 -1.65
C LEU A 66 7.84 -6.33 -0.18
N LEU A 67 6.69 -6.76 0.33
CA LEU A 67 6.37 -6.79 1.75
C LEU A 67 6.02 -8.22 2.17
N ALA A 68 6.89 -8.85 2.95
CA ALA A 68 6.73 -10.26 3.31
C ALA A 68 6.82 -10.50 4.82
N ASN A 69 6.15 -11.54 5.30
CA ASN A 69 6.26 -12.04 6.68
C ASN A 69 6.04 -10.94 7.74
N SER A 70 5.14 -10.00 7.48
CA SER A 70 5.04 -8.76 8.27
C SER A 70 3.70 -8.67 9.01
N THR A 71 3.69 -7.98 10.14
CA THR A 71 2.48 -7.74 10.94
C THR A 71 2.25 -6.25 11.04
N LEU A 72 1.19 -5.75 10.43
CA LEU A 72 0.84 -4.34 10.44
C LEU A 72 -0.47 -4.15 11.18
N ARG A 73 -0.48 -3.26 12.17
CA ARG A 73 -1.64 -2.95 12.97
C ARG A 73 -1.77 -1.44 13.09
N ALA A 74 -2.98 -0.94 12.90
CA ALA A 74 -3.31 0.45 13.16
C ALA A 74 -4.76 0.58 13.62
N THR A 75 -5.02 1.68 14.33
CA THR A 75 -6.35 2.10 14.75
C THR A 75 -6.60 3.53 14.29
N VAL A 76 -7.87 3.92 14.18
CA VAL A 76 -8.26 5.31 13.83
C VAL A 76 -7.66 6.34 14.81
N GLY A 77 -7.45 5.97 16.08
CA GLY A 77 -6.85 6.86 17.09
C GLY A 77 -5.32 6.84 17.12
N GLY A 78 -4.69 5.72 16.78
CA GLY A 78 -3.24 5.57 16.84
C GLY A 78 -2.51 5.97 15.55
N SER A 79 -3.07 5.65 14.38
CA SER A 79 -2.51 6.12 13.12
C SER A 79 -2.54 7.65 13.06
N ARG A 80 -1.46 8.24 12.53
CA ARG A 80 -1.35 9.68 12.28
C ARG A 80 -1.47 10.03 10.79
N TYR A 81 -1.97 9.10 9.98
CA TYR A 81 -2.20 9.36 8.57
C TYR A 81 -3.37 10.32 8.37
N VAL A 82 -3.18 11.33 7.52
CA VAL A 82 -4.22 12.29 7.14
C VAL A 82 -4.43 12.18 5.63
N PRO A 83 -5.66 11.88 5.18
CA PRO A 83 -5.97 11.86 3.76
C PRO A 83 -5.64 13.17 3.09
N THR A 84 -5.06 13.08 1.90
CA THR A 84 -4.62 14.24 1.12
C THR A 84 -5.52 14.48 -0.10
N THR A 85 -6.50 13.61 -0.33
CA THR A 85 -7.54 13.80 -1.34
C THR A 85 -8.35 15.07 -1.05
N PRO A 86 -8.49 16.00 -2.02
CA PRO A 86 -9.22 17.26 -1.83
C PRO A 86 -10.64 17.02 -1.28
N GLY A 87 -11.05 17.84 -0.31
CA GLY A 87 -12.37 17.74 0.34
C GLY A 87 -12.52 16.60 1.35
N HIS A 88 -11.51 15.75 1.53
CA HIS A 88 -11.59 14.57 2.39
C HIS A 88 -10.65 14.60 3.61
N ALA A 89 -9.94 15.70 3.85
CA ALA A 89 -9.06 15.86 5.02
C ALA A 89 -9.79 15.76 6.37
N ARG A 90 -11.12 15.96 6.38
CA ARG A 90 -11.98 15.81 7.58
C ARG A 90 -12.17 14.34 8.00
N PHE A 91 -11.96 13.39 7.09
CA PHE A 91 -12.11 11.98 7.41
C PHE A 91 -10.83 11.46 8.06
N ARG A 92 -10.98 10.84 9.24
CA ARG A 92 -9.88 10.13 9.91
C ARG A 92 -9.98 8.65 9.59
N TYR A 93 -8.94 8.13 8.96
CA TYR A 93 -8.77 6.70 8.73
C TYR A 93 -7.57 6.21 9.56
N GLY A 94 -7.59 4.94 9.95
CA GLY A 94 -6.46 4.29 10.62
C GLY A 94 -5.71 3.29 9.73
N PRO A 95 -5.22 3.67 8.53
CA PRO A 95 -4.68 2.70 7.59
C PRO A 95 -3.32 2.14 8.02
N VAL A 96 -3.10 0.86 7.70
CA VAL A 96 -1.78 0.24 7.81
C VAL A 96 -0.98 0.39 6.51
N LEU A 97 -1.68 0.42 5.36
CA LEU A 97 -1.11 0.66 4.04
C LEU A 97 -1.91 1.74 3.31
N VAL A 98 -1.21 2.68 2.71
CA VAL A 98 -1.77 3.69 1.83
C VAL A 98 -1.14 3.55 0.44
N LEU A 99 -1.98 3.49 -0.58
CA LEU A 99 -1.61 3.55 -1.99
C LEU A 99 -2.10 4.87 -2.55
N ASP A 100 -1.17 5.79 -2.73
CA ASP A 100 -1.46 7.18 -3.03
C ASP A 100 -0.97 7.56 -4.44
N GLY A 101 -1.86 7.58 -5.43
CA GLY A 101 -1.50 7.94 -6.80
C GLY A 101 -0.47 6.99 -7.41
N VAL A 102 -0.48 5.73 -6.96
CA VAL A 102 0.53 4.75 -7.33
C VAL A 102 0.37 4.37 -8.80
N ARG A 103 1.46 4.49 -9.56
CA ARG A 103 1.54 4.03 -10.96
C ARG A 103 2.63 2.99 -11.09
N LEU A 104 2.21 1.76 -11.38
CA LEU A 104 3.08 0.64 -11.67
C LEU A 104 3.31 0.59 -13.19
N LEU A 105 4.59 0.63 -13.61
CA LEU A 105 5.03 0.72 -15.01
C LEU A 105 6.06 -0.40 -15.29
N SER A 106 5.62 -1.60 -15.67
CA SER A 106 6.46 -2.81 -15.65
C SER A 106 7.04 -3.10 -14.27
N THR A 107 6.32 -2.73 -13.21
CA THR A 107 6.78 -2.88 -11.82
C THR A 107 5.95 -3.91 -11.08
N ARG A 108 6.56 -4.52 -10.06
CA ARG A 108 5.93 -5.55 -9.24
C ARG A 108 5.73 -5.02 -7.82
N PHE A 109 4.49 -4.99 -7.36
CA PHE A 109 4.16 -4.86 -5.95
C PHE A 109 3.68 -6.22 -5.46
N VAL A 110 4.38 -6.78 -4.48
CA VAL A 110 4.06 -8.09 -3.91
C VAL A 110 3.94 -7.96 -2.40
N MET A 111 2.80 -8.38 -1.86
CA MET A 111 2.61 -8.56 -0.43
C MET A 111 2.34 -10.04 -0.16
N THR A 112 3.10 -10.66 0.75
CA THR A 112 2.92 -12.09 1.05
C THR A 112 3.09 -12.43 2.52
N ARG A 113 2.37 -13.45 2.99
CA ARG A 113 2.48 -13.97 4.38
C ARG A 113 2.42 -12.86 5.43
N SER A 114 1.53 -11.89 5.24
CA SER A 114 1.47 -10.69 6.07
C SER A 114 0.07 -10.49 6.65
N THR A 115 0.01 -9.94 7.86
CA THR A 115 -1.24 -9.67 8.56
C THR A 115 -1.47 -8.17 8.65
N LEU A 116 -2.66 -7.71 8.27
CA LEU A 116 -3.08 -6.32 8.29
C LEU A 116 -4.29 -6.20 9.22
N LEU A 117 -4.12 -5.51 10.34
CA LEU A 117 -5.17 -5.28 11.34
C LEU A 117 -5.52 -3.80 11.41
N CYS A 118 -6.79 -3.48 11.21
CA CYS A 118 -7.30 -2.12 11.22
C CYS A 118 -8.49 -2.01 12.21
N GLY A 119 -8.30 -1.29 13.32
CA GLY A 119 -9.32 -1.09 14.36
C GLY A 119 -9.96 0.30 14.35
N GLY A 120 -11.23 0.38 14.73
CA GLY A 120 -11.98 1.65 14.85
C GLY A 120 -13.06 1.82 13.77
N GLU A 121 -14.03 2.69 14.01
CA GLU A 121 -15.30 2.76 13.25
C GLU A 121 -15.16 3.20 11.80
N SER A 122 -14.09 3.92 11.46
CA SER A 122 -13.78 4.38 10.10
C SER A 122 -12.52 3.72 9.53
N CYS A 123 -12.09 2.57 10.06
CA CYS A 123 -10.81 1.98 9.68
C CYS A 123 -10.86 1.37 8.28
N ALA A 124 -9.88 1.72 7.44
CA ALA A 124 -9.61 1.09 6.15
C ALA A 124 -8.19 0.50 6.19
N ALA A 125 -8.04 -0.83 6.15
CA ALA A 125 -6.72 -1.45 6.30
C ALA A 125 -5.78 -1.00 5.18
N ILE A 126 -6.30 -1.00 3.94
CA ILE A 126 -5.65 -0.42 2.77
C ILE A 126 -6.49 0.79 2.31
N LEU A 127 -5.89 1.97 2.31
CA LEU A 127 -6.50 3.18 1.78
C LEU A 127 -5.90 3.49 0.41
N VAL A 128 -6.75 3.71 -0.59
CA VAL A 128 -6.34 4.12 -1.94
C VAL A 128 -6.76 5.57 -2.16
N GLU A 129 -5.80 6.43 -2.44
CA GLU A 129 -5.99 7.84 -2.76
C GLU A 129 -5.40 8.15 -4.13
N ARG A 130 -5.93 9.16 -4.83
CA ARG A 130 -5.48 9.58 -6.17
C ARG A 130 -5.31 8.43 -7.19
N SER A 131 -6.10 7.36 -7.02
CA SER A 131 -6.10 6.14 -7.83
C SER A 131 -4.85 5.25 -7.71
N LEU A 132 -5.07 3.96 -8.00
CA LEU A 132 -4.04 2.94 -8.20
C LEU A 132 -4.04 2.52 -9.67
N GLY A 133 -2.90 2.59 -10.34
CA GLY A 133 -2.76 2.19 -11.74
C GLY A 133 -1.68 1.13 -11.93
N ALA A 134 -2.00 0.08 -12.68
CA ALA A 134 -1.04 -0.91 -13.17
C ALA A 134 -1.05 -0.94 -14.71
N ASN A 135 0.10 -0.69 -15.32
CA ASN A 135 0.28 -0.65 -16.77
C ASN A 135 1.61 -1.30 -17.20
N LEU A 136 1.76 -1.62 -18.49
CA LEU A 136 2.99 -2.17 -19.07
C LEU A 136 3.44 -3.48 -18.40
N SER A 137 2.57 -4.50 -18.35
CA SER A 137 2.86 -5.80 -17.74
C SER A 137 3.26 -5.70 -16.25
N SER A 138 2.62 -4.78 -15.53
CA SER A 138 2.82 -4.62 -14.08
C SER A 138 2.06 -5.67 -13.29
N VAL A 139 2.49 -5.87 -12.05
CA VAL A 139 1.86 -6.84 -11.14
C VAL A 139 1.58 -6.15 -9.80
N PHE A 140 0.32 -6.23 -9.36
CA PHE A 140 -0.05 -6.02 -7.97
C PHE A 140 -0.56 -7.36 -7.43
N TYR A 141 0.16 -7.92 -6.47
CA TYR A 141 -0.09 -9.28 -5.98
C TYR A 141 -0.15 -9.29 -4.46
N MET A 142 -1.21 -9.89 -3.91
CA MET A 142 -1.34 -10.19 -2.49
C MET A 142 -1.58 -11.68 -2.32
N ASP A 143 -0.73 -12.37 -1.56
CA ASP A 143 -0.84 -13.82 -1.37
C ASP A 143 -0.62 -14.24 0.09
N ASN A 144 -1.39 -15.22 0.55
CA ASN A 144 -1.28 -15.73 1.92
C ASN A 144 -1.33 -14.61 2.98
N CYS A 145 -2.16 -13.59 2.74
CA CYS A 145 -2.33 -12.44 3.64
C CYS A 145 -3.59 -12.61 4.48
N ALA A 146 -3.59 -12.01 5.67
CA ALA A 146 -4.78 -11.92 6.52
C ALA A 146 -5.12 -10.45 6.74
N VAL A 147 -6.25 -10.00 6.18
CA VAL A 147 -6.72 -8.62 6.31
C VAL A 147 -7.94 -8.60 7.21
N MET A 148 -7.81 -8.00 8.38
CA MET A 148 -8.87 -7.82 9.36
C MET A 148 -9.12 -6.33 9.56
N SER A 149 -10.32 -5.88 9.25
CA SER A 149 -10.72 -4.48 9.42
C SER A 149 -12.09 -4.37 10.03
N ARG A 150 -12.38 -3.27 10.73
CA ARG A 150 -13.74 -3.02 11.21
C ARG A 150 -14.67 -2.54 10.10
N THR A 151 -14.18 -1.68 9.21
CA THR A 151 -15.07 -0.97 8.27
C THR A 151 -14.76 -1.32 6.81
N HIS A 152 -13.50 -1.24 6.40
CA HIS A 152 -13.10 -1.54 5.04
C HIS A 152 -11.79 -2.33 4.99
N GLY A 153 -11.73 -3.41 4.22
CA GLY A 153 -10.46 -4.08 3.91
C GLY A 153 -9.60 -3.19 3.02
N MET A 154 -10.13 -2.82 1.85
CA MET A 154 -9.56 -1.83 0.95
C MET A 154 -10.61 -0.76 0.64
N HIS A 155 -10.27 0.51 0.77
CA HIS A 155 -11.18 1.64 0.51
C HIS A 155 -10.56 2.65 -0.45
N ALA A 156 -11.24 2.93 -1.56
CA ALA A 156 -10.81 3.92 -2.54
C ALA A 156 -11.53 5.26 -2.31
N LEU A 157 -10.78 6.27 -1.87
CA LEU A 157 -11.30 7.59 -1.54
C LEU A 157 -11.32 8.47 -2.79
N ALA A 158 -12.51 8.67 -3.37
CA ALA A 158 -12.70 9.39 -4.64
C ALA A 158 -11.67 8.97 -5.72
N SER A 159 -11.40 7.67 -5.78
CA SER A 159 -10.26 7.07 -6.49
C SER A 159 -10.71 5.85 -7.28
N HIS A 160 -9.93 5.50 -8.29
CA HIS A 160 -10.19 4.33 -9.14
C HIS A 160 -9.02 3.35 -9.12
N LEU A 161 -9.32 2.09 -9.43
CA LEU A 161 -8.32 1.09 -9.79
C LEU A 161 -8.30 0.95 -11.31
N ARG A 162 -7.12 1.10 -11.93
CA ARG A 162 -6.93 0.87 -13.36
C ARG A 162 -5.89 -0.23 -13.58
N VAL A 163 -6.27 -1.26 -14.31
CA VAL A 163 -5.37 -2.37 -14.71
C VAL A 163 -5.41 -2.46 -16.22
N SER A 164 -4.27 -2.28 -16.89
CA SER A 164 -4.17 -2.25 -18.36
C SER A 164 -2.83 -2.75 -18.87
N GLY A 165 -2.67 -2.87 -20.19
CA GLY A 165 -1.38 -3.19 -20.82
C GLY A 165 -0.81 -4.54 -20.40
N GLY A 166 -1.66 -5.57 -20.28
CA GLY A 166 -1.25 -6.91 -19.84
C GLY A 166 -0.88 -7.00 -18.35
N SER A 167 -1.23 -6.01 -17.55
CA SER A 167 -0.97 -6.01 -16.10
C SER A 167 -1.96 -6.90 -15.35
N VAL A 168 -1.57 -7.33 -14.15
CA VAL A 168 -2.37 -8.19 -13.29
C VAL A 168 -2.55 -7.54 -11.92
N PHE A 169 -3.78 -7.53 -11.44
CA PHE A 169 -4.11 -7.29 -10.03
C PHE A 169 -4.70 -8.59 -9.49
N SER A 170 -4.08 -9.17 -8.46
CA SER A 170 -4.53 -10.46 -7.94
C SER A 170 -4.36 -10.56 -6.42
N ILE A 171 -5.37 -11.15 -5.79
CA ILE A 171 -5.42 -11.46 -4.37
C ILE A 171 -5.74 -12.95 -4.28
N GLN A 172 -4.82 -13.74 -3.74
CA GLN A 172 -4.92 -15.20 -3.66
C GLN A 172 -4.61 -15.69 -2.26
N ASN A 173 -5.15 -16.85 -1.90
CA ASN A 173 -4.89 -17.55 -0.64
C ASN A 173 -4.99 -16.66 0.62
N SER A 174 -5.81 -15.61 0.57
CA SER A 174 -5.85 -14.56 1.60
C SER A 174 -7.19 -14.54 2.29
N SER A 175 -7.19 -14.35 3.61
CA SER A 175 -8.41 -14.14 4.38
C SER A 175 -8.72 -12.65 4.50
N TRP A 176 -9.99 -12.29 4.31
CA TRP A 176 -10.48 -10.92 4.42
C TRP A 176 -11.70 -10.91 5.33
N THR A 177 -11.59 -10.24 6.47
CA THR A 177 -12.67 -10.13 7.45
C THR A 177 -12.96 -8.65 7.70
N VAL A 178 -14.19 -8.25 7.40
CA VAL A 178 -14.70 -6.91 7.71
C VAL A 178 -15.81 -7.04 8.74
N LEU A 179 -15.59 -6.53 9.94
CA LEU A 179 -16.56 -6.60 11.04
C LEU A 179 -17.52 -5.41 10.99
N THR A 180 -18.32 -5.33 9.92
CA THR A 180 -19.43 -4.38 9.87
C THR A 180 -20.45 -4.78 10.94
N THR A 181 -20.76 -3.86 11.86
CA THR A 181 -22.02 -3.98 12.62
C THR A 181 -23.14 -3.93 11.60
N ALA A 182 -23.72 -5.08 11.29
CA ALA A 182 -24.91 -5.17 10.48
C ALA A 182 -26.02 -4.39 11.19
N TYR A 183 -26.22 -3.12 10.81
CA TYR A 183 -27.53 -2.51 10.97
C TYR A 183 -28.45 -3.19 9.97
N TYR A 184 -28.97 -4.36 10.34
CA TYR A 184 -30.23 -4.85 9.81
C TYR A 184 -31.29 -3.81 10.19
N LYS A 185 -31.65 -2.94 9.23
CA LYS A 185 -32.94 -2.26 9.28
C LYS A 185 -33.95 -3.19 8.65
N GLY A 186 -34.91 -3.63 9.46
CA GLY A 186 -36.18 -4.17 8.98
C GLY A 186 -37.03 -3.10 8.30
#